data_AF-A0AAN9M156-F1
#
_entry.id   AF-A0AAN9M156-F1
#
_cell.length_a   1.000
_cell.length_b   1.000
_cell.length_c   1.000
_cell.angle_alpha   90.00
_cell.angle_beta   90.00
_cell.angle_gamma   90.00
#
_symmetry.space_group_name_H-M   'P 1'
#
loop_
_entity.id
_entity.type
_entity.pdbx_description
1 polymer ?
#
loop_
_entity_poly.entity_id
_entity_poly.type
_entity_poly.pdbx_seq_one_letter_code
_entity_poly.pdbx_strand_id
1 'polypeptide(L)'
;MQSPIDISSGILKLIPNSPKLITNYKSSNAILINRGHDIAVFWKGNAGSIHIAGTEFFLQQCHWHSPSEHSIDGMKYDLEMHMVHIDPNGNNIAVFGAFFNIGQPDPFLSQLEKEIEKMIDEEGERVIEEKDPSQLKTIGNMYYRYIGSLTTPPCTEGVIWSIDREIRTVSEAQVNLLRQAVHDLHHSEWLGTVSLNSFEEPLTKALSTYCFSCDQLCSMQRGDEVIKNSDPLRRGIDWRTHSHQSNQTKAL
;
A
#
# COMPACT_ATOMS: atom_id res chain seq x y z
N MET A 1 3.01 11.28 4.75
CA MET A 1 4.05 10.28 4.46
C MET A 1 3.48 9.33 3.42
N GLN A 2 4.09 9.32 2.24
CA GLN A 2 3.61 8.51 1.12
C GLN A 2 4.07 7.05 1.24
N SER A 3 3.28 6.17 0.65
CA SER A 3 3.56 4.76 0.41
C SER A 3 3.67 4.51 -1.10
N PRO A 4 4.40 3.47 -1.55
CA PRO A 4 5.15 2.51 -0.75
C PRO A 4 6.49 3.06 -0.25
N ILE A 5 7.07 2.38 0.74
CA ILE A 5 8.40 2.67 1.30
C ILE A 5 9.35 1.49 1.11
N ASP A 6 10.65 1.79 1.16
CA ASP A 6 11.67 0.78 1.41
C ASP A 6 11.76 0.51 2.91
N ILE A 7 11.47 -0.73 3.28
CA ILE A 7 11.54 -1.19 4.66
C ILE A 7 13.00 -1.55 4.94
N SER A 8 13.79 -0.54 5.25
CA SER A 8 15.21 -0.72 5.57
C SER A 8 15.39 -1.26 6.99
N SER A 9 16.07 -2.39 7.11
CA SER A 9 16.39 -3.05 8.37
C SER A 9 17.17 -2.16 9.34
N GLY A 10 17.93 -1.19 8.83
CA GLY A 10 18.75 -0.27 9.63
C GLY A 10 17.98 0.78 10.43
N ILE A 11 16.70 1.04 10.10
CA ILE A 11 15.87 2.09 10.73
C ILE A 11 14.67 1.52 11.49
N LEU A 12 14.57 0.19 11.60
CA LEU A 12 13.48 -0.48 12.27
C LEU A 12 13.60 -0.35 13.79
N LYS A 13 12.55 0.15 14.43
CA LYS A 13 12.42 0.15 15.88
C LYS A 13 11.65 -1.08 16.35
N LEU A 14 12.35 -2.00 17.00
CA LEU A 14 11.68 -3.10 17.67
C LEU A 14 10.75 -2.61 18.78
N ILE A 15 9.49 -3.04 18.73
CA ILE A 15 8.55 -2.87 19.85
C ILE A 15 8.47 -4.24 20.55
N PRO A 16 8.79 -4.38 21.84
CA PRO A 16 8.58 -5.66 22.52
C PRO A 16 7.10 -5.92 22.80
N ASN A 17 6.68 -7.19 22.80
CA ASN A 17 5.32 -7.62 23.20
C ASN A 17 4.16 -7.00 22.40
N SER A 18 4.30 -6.80 21.07
CA SER A 18 3.09 -6.48 20.28
C SER A 18 2.07 -7.57 20.50
N PRO A 19 0.78 -7.21 20.64
CA PRO A 19 -0.26 -8.16 20.35
C PRO A 19 -0.11 -8.64 18.90
N LYS A 20 -0.30 -9.95 18.70
CA LYS A 20 -0.55 -10.51 17.37
C LYS A 20 -1.71 -9.73 16.75
N LEU A 21 -1.68 -9.56 15.43
CA LEU A 21 -2.86 -9.05 14.72
C LEU A 21 -4.01 -10.02 14.96
N ILE A 22 -5.05 -9.56 15.65
CA ILE A 22 -6.24 -10.36 15.95
C ILE A 22 -7.20 -10.21 14.77
N THR A 23 -7.64 -11.32 14.22
CA THR A 23 -8.48 -11.37 13.01
C THR A 23 -9.74 -12.16 13.25
N ASN A 24 -10.84 -11.66 12.71
CA ASN A 24 -12.14 -12.33 12.77
C ASN A 24 -12.74 -12.44 11.36
N TYR A 25 -11.96 -12.93 10.39
CA TYR A 25 -12.43 -13.11 9.01
C TYR A 25 -13.48 -14.22 8.90
N LYS A 26 -14.40 -14.04 7.97
CA LYS A 26 -15.46 -15.01 7.68
C LYS A 26 -15.87 -14.93 6.21
N SER A 27 -16.39 -16.06 5.70
CA SER A 27 -16.98 -16.14 4.36
C SER A 27 -18.03 -15.05 4.14
N SER A 28 -17.96 -14.39 2.98
CA SER A 28 -18.98 -13.44 2.54
C SER A 28 -19.01 -13.34 1.02
N ASN A 29 -20.15 -12.90 0.48
CA ASN A 29 -20.31 -12.68 -0.96
C ASN A 29 -19.31 -11.65 -1.45
N ALA A 30 -18.67 -11.94 -2.58
CA ALA A 30 -17.65 -11.09 -3.17
C ALA A 30 -17.85 -10.91 -4.68
N ILE A 31 -17.26 -9.84 -5.19
CA ILE A 31 -17.09 -9.61 -6.62
C ILE A 31 -15.60 -9.49 -6.93
N LEU A 32 -15.22 -9.96 -8.11
CA LEU A 32 -13.92 -9.73 -8.73
C LEU A 32 -14.05 -8.52 -9.64
N ILE A 33 -13.11 -7.59 -9.55
CA ILE A 33 -13.08 -6.39 -10.37
C ILE A 33 -11.73 -6.30 -11.05
N ASN A 34 -11.75 -6.10 -12.37
CA ASN A 34 -10.61 -5.61 -13.12
C ASN A 34 -10.75 -4.09 -13.25
N ARG A 35 -9.85 -3.34 -12.62
CA ARG A 35 -9.87 -1.87 -12.59
C ARG A 35 -8.96 -1.23 -13.64
N GLY A 36 -8.49 -2.02 -14.60
CA GLY A 36 -7.53 -1.62 -15.62
C GLY A 36 -6.07 -1.61 -15.13
N HIS A 37 -5.83 -1.35 -13.84
CA HIS A 37 -4.49 -1.29 -13.23
C HIS A 37 -4.22 -2.36 -12.18
N ASP A 38 -5.26 -3.02 -11.66
CA ASP A 38 -5.13 -4.20 -10.80
C ASP A 38 -6.38 -5.09 -10.89
N ILE A 39 -6.21 -6.31 -10.39
CA ILE A 39 -7.33 -7.21 -10.07
C ILE A 39 -7.62 -7.10 -8.59
N ALA A 40 -8.90 -6.93 -8.24
CA ALA A 40 -9.35 -6.72 -6.89
C ALA A 40 -10.55 -7.61 -6.54
N VAL A 41 -10.59 -8.11 -5.31
CA VAL A 41 -11.77 -8.75 -4.73
C VAL A 41 -12.42 -7.78 -3.77
N PHE A 42 -13.70 -7.47 -3.98
CA PHE A 42 -14.51 -6.65 -3.08
C PHE A 42 -15.56 -7.51 -2.41
N TRP A 43 -15.56 -7.53 -1.07
CA TRP A 43 -16.61 -8.18 -0.31
C TRP A 43 -17.82 -7.26 -0.18
N LYS A 44 -19.00 -7.76 -0.57
CA LYS A 44 -20.26 -7.02 -0.52
C LYS A 44 -20.94 -7.12 0.85
N GLY A 45 -20.60 -8.15 1.62
CA GLY A 45 -21.06 -8.32 3.00
C GLY A 45 -19.94 -8.15 4.02
N ASN A 46 -20.25 -8.41 5.28
CA ASN A 46 -19.25 -8.39 6.34
C ASN A 46 -18.31 -9.60 6.20
N ALA A 47 -17.10 -9.37 5.68
CA ALA A 47 -16.04 -10.37 5.55
C ALA A 47 -15.18 -10.54 6.81
N GLY A 48 -15.55 -9.84 7.90
CA GLY A 48 -14.79 -9.79 9.14
C GLY A 48 -13.80 -8.62 9.18
N SER A 49 -12.84 -8.72 10.08
CA SER A 49 -12.05 -7.56 10.51
C SER A 49 -10.66 -7.93 11.04
N ILE A 50 -9.83 -6.90 11.16
CA ILE A 50 -8.60 -6.89 11.97
C ILE A 50 -8.77 -5.94 13.16
N HIS A 51 -8.18 -6.29 14.29
CA HIS A 51 -8.16 -5.43 15.46
C HIS A 51 -6.77 -4.80 15.63
N ILE A 52 -6.72 -3.47 15.65
CA ILE A 52 -5.50 -2.70 15.82
C ILE A 52 -5.70 -1.70 16.97
N ALA A 53 -4.89 -1.82 18.02
CA ALA A 53 -4.88 -0.90 19.16
C ALA A 53 -6.27 -0.65 19.80
N GLY A 54 -7.12 -1.68 19.84
CA GLY A 54 -8.47 -1.60 20.41
C GLY A 54 -9.56 -1.13 19.43
N THR A 55 -9.20 -0.82 18.18
CA THR A 55 -10.16 -0.47 17.12
C THR A 55 -10.30 -1.64 16.14
N GLU A 56 -11.54 -1.96 15.78
CA GLU A 56 -11.87 -2.94 14.76
C GLU A 56 -11.89 -2.28 13.38
N PHE A 57 -11.21 -2.86 12.40
CA PHE A 57 -11.20 -2.40 11.01
C PHE A 57 -11.76 -3.51 10.13
N PHE A 58 -12.89 -3.25 9.48
CA PHE A 58 -13.60 -4.22 8.63
C PHE A 58 -12.98 -4.31 7.25
N LEU A 59 -12.73 -5.52 6.79
CA LEU A 59 -12.20 -5.79 5.45
C LEU A 59 -13.20 -5.34 4.38
N GLN A 60 -12.71 -4.56 3.42
CA GLN A 60 -13.51 -4.10 2.28
C GLN A 60 -13.08 -4.83 1.01
N GLN A 61 -11.78 -4.88 0.76
CA GLN A 61 -11.23 -5.43 -0.47
C GLN A 61 -9.81 -5.96 -0.28
N CYS A 62 -9.39 -6.81 -1.21
CA CYS A 62 -7.98 -7.04 -1.46
C CYS A 62 -7.65 -6.88 -2.94
N HIS A 63 -6.40 -6.56 -3.27
CA HIS A 63 -5.91 -6.44 -4.63
C HIS A 63 -4.42 -6.79 -4.68
N TRP A 64 -3.90 -7.03 -5.88
CA TRP A 64 -2.52 -7.47 -6.10
C TRP A 64 -1.76 -6.54 -7.04
N HIS A 65 -0.48 -6.33 -6.73
CA HIS A 65 0.49 -5.59 -7.52
C HIS A 65 1.65 -6.51 -7.90
N SER A 66 2.10 -6.46 -9.16
CA SER A 66 3.29 -7.17 -9.62
C SER A 66 4.21 -6.26 -10.43
N PRO A 67 5.50 -6.11 -10.06
CA PRO A 67 6.13 -6.65 -8.84
C PRO A 67 5.60 -5.95 -7.57
N SER A 68 6.16 -6.29 -6.40
CA SER A 68 5.77 -5.64 -5.15
C SER A 68 5.95 -4.11 -5.19
N GLU A 69 5.10 -3.38 -4.48
CA GLU A 69 5.21 -1.92 -4.33
C GLU A 69 6.20 -1.55 -3.22
N HIS A 70 6.15 -2.24 -2.09
CA HIS A 70 7.16 -2.14 -1.05
C HIS A 70 8.41 -2.95 -1.41
N SER A 71 9.52 -2.60 -0.77
CA SER A 71 10.76 -3.38 -0.77
C SER A 71 11.26 -3.60 0.65
N ILE A 72 12.10 -4.61 0.84
CA ILE A 72 12.87 -4.81 2.08
C ILE A 72 14.35 -4.72 1.73
N ASP A 73 15.05 -3.76 2.33
CA ASP A 73 16.47 -3.48 2.05
C ASP A 73 16.76 -3.33 0.54
N GLY A 74 15.86 -2.62 -0.17
CA GLY A 74 15.94 -2.41 -1.61
C GLY A 74 15.51 -3.59 -2.47
N MET A 75 15.20 -4.75 -1.89
CA MET A 75 14.75 -5.94 -2.64
C MET A 75 13.23 -5.93 -2.84
N LYS A 76 12.81 -6.14 -4.09
CA LYS A 76 11.42 -6.33 -4.50
C LYS A 76 11.05 -7.81 -4.53
N TYR A 77 9.76 -8.08 -4.41
CA TYR A 77 9.17 -9.41 -4.47
C TYR A 77 8.31 -9.56 -5.74
N ASP A 78 8.02 -10.79 -6.14
CA ASP A 78 7.34 -11.09 -7.41
C ASP A 78 5.88 -10.60 -7.44
N LEU A 79 5.24 -10.54 -6.26
CA LEU A 79 3.88 -10.05 -6.07
C LEU A 79 3.73 -9.44 -4.67
N GLU A 80 2.83 -8.47 -4.55
CA GLU A 80 2.36 -7.96 -3.27
C GLU A 80 0.84 -7.88 -3.26
N MET A 81 0.22 -8.36 -2.19
CA MET A 81 -1.22 -8.23 -1.99
C MET A 81 -1.50 -7.22 -0.90
N HIS A 82 -2.48 -6.35 -1.12
CA HIS A 82 -3.00 -5.40 -0.14
C HIS A 82 -4.41 -5.80 0.27
N MET A 83 -4.68 -5.92 1.57
CA MET A 83 -6.03 -6.03 2.14
C MET A 83 -6.40 -4.71 2.82
N VAL A 84 -7.41 -4.04 2.29
CA VAL A 84 -7.84 -2.72 2.76
C VAL A 84 -9.01 -2.85 3.72
N HIS A 85 -8.84 -2.27 4.90
CA HIS A 85 -9.81 -2.29 5.98
C HIS A 85 -10.19 -0.87 6.39
N ILE A 86 -11.42 -0.69 6.83
CA ILE A 86 -11.96 0.62 7.24
C ILE A 86 -12.58 0.48 8.63
N ASP A 87 -12.37 1.48 9.49
CA ASP A 87 -13.00 1.54 10.82
C ASP A 87 -14.53 1.71 10.73
N PRO A 88 -15.29 1.50 11.82
CA PRO A 88 -16.75 1.55 11.77
C PRO A 88 -17.31 2.93 11.39
N ASN A 89 -16.50 3.98 11.56
CA ASN A 89 -16.87 5.36 11.25
C ASN A 89 -16.54 5.77 9.81
N GLY A 90 -15.81 4.95 9.05
CA GLY A 90 -15.40 5.29 7.69
C GLY A 90 -14.23 6.28 7.60
N ASN A 91 -13.59 6.62 8.71
CA ASN A 91 -12.64 7.72 8.81
C ASN A 91 -11.18 7.26 8.76
N ASN A 92 -10.92 6.02 9.18
CA ASN A 92 -9.57 5.50 9.30
C ASN A 92 -9.40 4.25 8.46
N ILE A 93 -8.26 4.16 7.77
CA ILE A 93 -7.91 3.04 6.89
C ILE A 93 -6.73 2.28 7.49
N ALA A 94 -6.84 0.96 7.51
CA ALA A 94 -5.74 0.07 7.79
C ALA A 94 -5.51 -0.87 6.59
N VAL A 95 -4.26 -0.98 6.14
CA VAL A 95 -3.88 -1.88 5.06
C VAL A 95 -2.95 -2.95 5.59
N PHE A 96 -3.28 -4.20 5.30
CA PHE A 96 -2.41 -5.33 5.52
C PHE A 96 -1.76 -5.75 4.20
N GLY A 97 -0.43 -5.73 4.13
CA GLY A 97 0.34 -6.12 2.95
C GLY A 97 1.01 -7.48 3.12
N ALA A 98 1.09 -8.28 2.06
CA ALA A 98 1.83 -9.54 2.05
C ALA A 98 2.65 -9.70 0.76
N PHE A 99 3.90 -10.11 0.91
CA PHE A 99 4.81 -10.39 -0.20
C PHE A 99 4.74 -11.85 -0.64
N PHE A 100 4.99 -12.08 -1.92
CA PHE A 100 5.11 -13.42 -2.49
C PHE A 100 6.34 -13.52 -3.39
N ASN A 101 7.00 -14.67 -3.32
CA ASN A 101 7.97 -15.11 -4.32
C ASN A 101 7.34 -16.19 -5.22
N ILE A 102 7.89 -16.36 -6.41
CA ILE A 102 7.53 -17.49 -7.29
C ILE A 102 7.82 -18.81 -6.57
N GLY A 103 6.82 -19.69 -6.54
CA GLY A 103 6.87 -20.98 -5.86
C GLY A 103 5.59 -21.78 -6.09
N GLN A 104 5.08 -22.40 -5.02
CA GLN A 104 3.81 -23.13 -5.07
C GLN A 104 2.63 -22.18 -5.33
N PRO A 105 1.57 -22.63 -6.04
CA PRO A 105 0.37 -21.82 -6.26
C PRO A 105 -0.25 -21.31 -4.96
N ASP A 106 -0.67 -20.06 -4.96
CA ASP A 106 -1.46 -19.50 -3.89
C ASP A 106 -2.89 -20.08 -3.95
N PRO A 107 -3.38 -20.74 -2.88
CA PRO A 107 -4.69 -21.40 -2.91
C PRO A 107 -5.88 -20.46 -3.09
N PHE A 108 -5.75 -19.18 -2.72
CA PHE A 108 -6.83 -18.22 -2.88
C PHE A 108 -6.92 -17.76 -4.34
N LEU A 109 -5.79 -17.38 -4.95
CA LEU A 109 -5.71 -17.06 -6.37
C LEU A 109 -6.16 -18.22 -7.25
N SER A 110 -5.86 -19.48 -6.88
CA SER A 110 -6.35 -20.65 -7.61
C SER A 110 -7.87 -20.74 -7.72
N GLN A 111 -8.61 -20.13 -6.78
CA GLN A 111 -10.08 -20.08 -6.86
C GLN A 111 -10.60 -18.97 -7.77
N LEU A 112 -9.73 -18.04 -8.18
CA LEU A 112 -10.06 -16.87 -8.99
C LEU A 112 -9.58 -17.04 -10.44
N GLU A 113 -8.60 -17.91 -10.70
CA GLU A 113 -7.96 -18.11 -12.01
C GLU A 113 -8.96 -18.12 -13.18
N LYS A 114 -9.99 -18.98 -13.12
CA LYS A 114 -11.01 -19.08 -14.18
C LYS A 114 -11.80 -17.80 -14.43
N GLU A 115 -11.99 -16.98 -13.42
CA GLU A 115 -12.72 -15.70 -13.57
C GLU A 115 -11.78 -14.59 -14.02
N ILE A 116 -10.52 -14.60 -13.58
CA ILE A 116 -9.48 -13.68 -14.06
C ILE A 116 -9.20 -13.91 -15.55
N GLU A 117 -9.11 -15.17 -16.00
CA GLU A 117 -8.92 -15.52 -17.42
C GLU A 117 -10.01 -14.94 -18.32
N LYS A 118 -11.24 -14.83 -17.81
CA LYS A 118 -12.37 -14.26 -18.56
C LYS A 118 -12.46 -12.74 -18.46
N MET A 119 -11.49 -12.08 -17.83
CA MET A 119 -11.35 -10.63 -17.70
C MET A 119 -10.06 -10.12 -18.36
N ILE A 120 -9.35 -10.97 -19.09
CA ILE A 120 -8.19 -10.56 -19.89
C ILE A 120 -8.62 -9.51 -20.90
N ASP A 121 -7.95 -8.35 -20.85
CA ASP A 121 -8.25 -7.18 -21.68
C ASP A 121 -9.70 -6.65 -21.56
N GLU A 122 -10.43 -7.06 -20.51
CA GLU A 122 -11.80 -6.62 -20.20
C GLU A 122 -11.87 -6.08 -18.77
N GLU A 123 -11.95 -4.74 -18.66
CA GLU A 123 -12.33 -4.09 -17.42
C GLU A 123 -13.79 -4.41 -17.06
N GLY A 124 -14.08 -4.55 -15.77
CA GLY A 124 -15.44 -4.80 -15.32
C GLY A 124 -15.52 -5.56 -14.01
N GLU A 125 -16.73 -6.02 -13.69
CA GLU A 125 -17.04 -6.74 -12.46
C GLU A 125 -17.60 -8.13 -12.78
N ARG A 126 -17.22 -9.13 -11.98
CA ARG A 126 -17.77 -10.48 -12.00
C ARG A 126 -18.15 -10.91 -10.59
N VAL A 127 -19.32 -11.51 -10.44
CA VAL A 127 -19.73 -12.10 -9.17
C VAL A 127 -18.96 -13.41 -8.96
N ILE A 128 -18.26 -13.54 -7.83
CA ILE A 128 -17.43 -14.70 -7.49
C ILE A 128 -17.93 -15.40 -6.22
N GLU A 129 -19.25 -15.60 -6.13
CA GLU A 129 -19.94 -16.24 -5.01
C GLU A 129 -19.38 -15.85 -3.63
N GLU A 130 -19.41 -16.75 -2.65
CA GLU A 130 -18.81 -16.52 -1.34
C GLU A 130 -17.30 -16.78 -1.35
N LYS A 131 -16.54 -15.85 -0.76
CA LYS A 131 -15.10 -15.98 -0.53
C LYS A 131 -14.77 -15.77 0.94
N ASP A 132 -13.94 -16.67 1.47
CA ASP A 132 -13.44 -16.59 2.84
C ASP A 132 -12.05 -15.94 2.87
N PRO A 133 -11.90 -14.71 3.40
CA PRO A 133 -10.61 -14.04 3.47
C PRO A 133 -9.59 -14.76 4.36
N SER A 134 -10.03 -15.64 5.27
CA SER A 134 -9.10 -16.40 6.12
C SER A 134 -8.17 -17.31 5.30
N GLN A 135 -8.58 -17.66 4.08
CA GLN A 135 -7.80 -18.50 3.15
C GLN A 135 -6.62 -17.78 2.52
N LEU A 136 -6.57 -16.45 2.61
CA LEU A 136 -5.37 -15.68 2.23
C LEU A 136 -4.17 -15.97 3.14
N LYS A 137 -4.38 -16.70 4.25
CA LYS A 137 -3.38 -17.09 5.26
C LYS A 137 -2.55 -15.89 5.71
N THR A 138 -3.22 -14.75 5.87
CA THR A 138 -2.54 -13.48 5.73
C THR A 138 -1.72 -13.03 6.90
N ILE A 139 -1.91 -13.58 8.09
CA ILE A 139 -1.46 -12.87 9.28
C ILE A 139 -0.48 -13.73 10.06
N GLY A 140 0.79 -13.61 9.65
CA GLY A 140 1.92 -14.11 10.39
C GLY A 140 2.05 -13.47 11.77
N ASN A 141 2.92 -14.03 12.61
CA ASN A 141 3.13 -13.52 13.97
C ASN A 141 3.91 -12.19 14.00
N MET A 142 4.50 -11.76 12.87
CA MET A 142 5.51 -10.71 12.81
C MET A 142 5.28 -9.85 11.58
N TYR A 143 5.19 -8.54 11.77
CA TYR A 143 4.90 -7.59 10.71
C TYR A 143 5.66 -6.28 10.93
N TYR A 144 5.86 -5.54 9.86
CA TYR A 144 6.31 -4.15 9.86
C TYR A 144 5.09 -3.24 10.04
N ARG A 145 5.19 -2.19 10.86
CA ARG A 145 4.11 -1.22 11.08
C ARG A 145 4.58 0.20 10.84
N TYR A 146 3.80 0.98 10.08
CA TYR A 146 4.02 2.41 9.88
C TYR A 146 2.72 3.14 9.48
N ILE A 147 2.75 4.47 9.45
CA ILE A 147 1.63 5.32 8.99
C ILE A 147 1.98 5.92 7.63
N GLY A 148 1.34 5.47 6.57
CA GLY A 148 1.64 5.84 5.18
C GLY A 148 0.45 6.49 4.46
N SER A 149 0.33 6.18 3.17
CA SER A 149 -0.78 6.56 2.30
C SER A 149 -1.37 5.36 1.57
N LEU A 150 -2.47 5.56 0.84
CA LEU A 150 -2.81 4.67 -0.26
C LEU A 150 -1.73 4.76 -1.34
N THR A 151 -1.46 3.66 -2.04
CA THR A 151 -0.50 3.60 -3.15
C THR A 151 -1.14 3.94 -4.50
N THR A 152 -2.46 4.07 -4.54
CA THR A 152 -3.23 4.52 -5.70
C THR A 152 -3.90 5.87 -5.45
N PRO A 153 -4.12 6.71 -6.49
CA PRO A 153 -4.80 7.98 -6.36
C PRO A 153 -6.14 7.88 -5.61
N PRO A 154 -6.46 8.83 -4.70
CA PRO A 154 -5.80 10.12 -4.50
C PRO A 154 -4.61 10.10 -3.51
N CYS A 155 -4.01 8.94 -3.24
CA CYS A 155 -2.84 8.80 -2.37
C CYS A 155 -3.08 9.34 -0.94
N THR A 156 -4.30 9.14 -0.42
CA THR A 156 -4.74 9.60 0.89
C THR A 156 -3.77 9.14 1.98
N GLU A 157 -3.24 10.08 2.77
CA GLU A 157 -2.34 9.81 3.88
C GLU A 157 -3.08 9.39 5.17
N GLY A 158 -2.32 8.95 6.18
CA GLY A 158 -2.88 8.54 7.48
C GLY A 158 -3.25 7.07 7.55
N VAL A 159 -2.83 6.28 6.56
CA VAL A 159 -3.13 4.85 6.45
C VAL A 159 -2.24 4.04 7.40
N ILE A 160 -2.84 3.18 8.22
CA ILE A 160 -2.10 2.27 9.10
C ILE A 160 -1.66 1.06 8.29
N TRP A 161 -0.38 0.97 7.95
CA TRP A 161 0.18 -0.15 7.21
C TRP A 161 0.71 -1.24 8.14
N SER A 162 0.35 -2.49 7.87
CA SER A 162 0.96 -3.68 8.46
C SER A 162 1.46 -4.60 7.35
N ILE A 163 2.77 -4.70 7.15
CA ILE A 163 3.35 -5.56 6.11
C ILE A 163 3.81 -6.86 6.77
N ASP A 164 3.31 -8.01 6.32
CA ASP A 164 3.75 -9.31 6.81
C ASP A 164 5.26 -9.49 6.60
N ARG A 165 5.92 -10.06 7.59
CA ARG A 165 7.34 -10.44 7.45
C ARG A 165 7.48 -11.79 6.75
N GLU A 166 6.47 -12.64 6.84
CA GLU A 166 6.47 -13.92 6.14
C GLU A 166 6.28 -13.72 4.64
N ILE A 167 7.21 -14.25 3.84
CA ILE A 167 7.14 -14.22 2.39
C ILE A 167 6.43 -15.49 1.92
N ARG A 168 5.33 -15.32 1.19
CA ARG A 168 4.53 -16.43 0.68
C ARG A 168 4.98 -16.88 -0.69
N THR A 169 4.30 -17.89 -1.23
CA THR A 169 4.52 -18.38 -2.57
C THR A 169 3.32 -18.15 -3.45
N VAL A 170 3.58 -17.80 -4.70
CA VAL A 170 2.59 -17.72 -5.79
C VAL A 170 3.18 -18.43 -7.00
N SER A 171 2.38 -19.07 -7.84
CA SER A 171 2.94 -19.68 -9.06
C SER A 171 3.24 -18.61 -10.12
N GLU A 172 4.23 -18.87 -10.96
CA GLU A 172 4.55 -17.99 -12.10
C GLU A 172 3.34 -17.81 -13.03
N ALA A 173 2.54 -18.88 -13.23
CA ALA A 173 1.32 -18.83 -14.02
C ALA A 173 0.28 -17.88 -13.41
N GLN A 174 0.12 -17.85 -12.09
CA GLN A 174 -0.80 -16.93 -11.40
C GLN A 174 -0.35 -15.47 -11.53
N VAL A 175 0.94 -15.20 -11.39
CA VAL A 175 1.49 -13.84 -11.59
C VAL A 175 1.27 -13.38 -13.03
N ASN A 176 1.57 -14.24 -14.01
CA ASN A 176 1.36 -13.93 -15.42
C ASN A 176 -0.12 -13.76 -15.77
N LEU A 177 -1.02 -14.48 -15.10
CA LEU A 177 -2.46 -14.33 -15.30
C LEU A 177 -2.95 -12.97 -14.78
N LEU A 178 -2.48 -12.53 -13.61
CA LEU A 178 -2.78 -11.20 -13.08
C LEU A 178 -2.27 -10.10 -14.02
N ARG A 179 -1.02 -10.21 -14.50
CA ARG A 179 -0.41 -9.25 -15.44
C ARG A 179 -1.13 -9.18 -16.78
N GLN A 180 -1.59 -10.31 -17.31
CA GLN A 180 -2.37 -10.34 -18.57
C GLN A 180 -3.77 -9.74 -18.39
N ALA A 181 -4.35 -9.86 -17.20
CA ALA A 181 -5.69 -9.37 -16.96
C ALA A 181 -5.75 -7.83 -16.96
N VAL A 182 -4.71 -7.19 -16.44
CA VAL A 182 -4.62 -5.73 -16.44
C VAL A 182 -3.90 -5.25 -17.70
N HIS A 183 -4.37 -4.17 -18.29
CA HIS A 183 -3.63 -3.54 -19.38
C HIS A 183 -2.40 -2.86 -18.79
N ASP A 184 -1.23 -3.50 -18.89
CA ASP A 184 0.08 -2.87 -18.70
C ASP A 184 0.31 -1.83 -19.81
N LEU A 185 -0.46 -0.74 -19.82
CA LEU A 185 -0.19 0.46 -20.62
C LEU A 185 1.03 1.23 -20.10
N HIS A 186 1.71 0.75 -19.06
CA HIS A 186 2.86 1.42 -18.48
C HIS A 186 4.01 0.46 -18.23
N HIS A 187 4.68 0.09 -19.33
CA HIS A 187 6.07 -0.38 -19.31
C HIS A 187 7.07 0.63 -18.68
N SER A 188 6.65 1.78 -18.12
CA SER A 188 7.57 2.83 -17.68
C SER A 188 7.00 4.00 -16.85
N GLU A 189 5.98 3.87 -15.99
CA GLU A 189 5.65 4.96 -15.03
C GLU A 189 5.43 4.42 -13.62
N TRP A 190 6.55 4.03 -13.03
CA TRP A 190 6.72 3.62 -11.66
C TRP A 190 6.38 4.76 -10.68
N LEU A 191 5.47 4.50 -9.74
CA LEU A 191 5.48 5.24 -8.47
C LEU A 191 6.73 4.78 -7.71
N GLY A 192 7.84 5.49 -7.92
CA GLY A 192 9.12 5.16 -7.29
C GLY A 192 8.98 4.99 -5.78
N THR A 193 9.67 3.99 -5.21
CA THR A 193 9.66 3.74 -3.77
C THR A 193 10.20 4.98 -3.05
N VAL A 194 9.45 5.53 -2.09
CA VAL A 194 9.89 6.71 -1.36
C VAL A 194 10.92 6.28 -0.32
N SER A 195 12.18 6.69 -0.52
CA SER A 195 13.24 6.47 0.47
C SER A 195 13.00 7.36 1.69
N LEU A 196 13.03 6.77 2.89
CA LEU A 196 12.88 7.50 4.14
C LEU A 196 14.07 8.42 4.47
N ASN A 197 15.17 8.32 3.72
CA ASN A 197 16.40 9.07 3.97
C ASN A 197 16.39 10.50 3.42
N SER A 198 15.32 10.97 2.77
CA SER A 198 15.26 12.33 2.20
C SER A 198 14.63 13.40 3.10
N PHE A 199 14.46 13.13 4.40
CA PHE A 199 13.98 14.13 5.37
C PHE A 199 15.08 14.48 6.39
N GLU A 200 15.87 15.51 6.09
CA GLU A 200 16.63 16.26 7.11
C GLU A 200 15.66 17.14 7.90
N GLU A 201 15.22 16.65 9.08
CA GLU A 201 14.77 17.36 10.31
C GLU A 201 13.79 16.46 11.11
N PRO A 202 13.80 16.49 12.46
CA PRO A 202 13.47 15.33 13.28
C PRO A 202 11.96 15.18 13.48
N LEU A 203 11.35 14.21 12.81
CA LEU A 203 10.08 13.64 13.22
C LEU A 203 10.22 12.13 13.41
N THR A 204 10.41 11.75 14.67
CA THR A 204 10.23 10.39 15.18
C THR A 204 8.83 9.87 14.85
N LYS A 205 8.66 9.22 13.70
CA LYS A 205 7.54 8.31 13.43
C LYS A 205 8.13 6.98 12.99
N ALA A 206 8.30 6.13 14.00
CA ALA A 206 8.99 4.87 13.94
C ALA A 206 8.31 3.88 12.97
N LEU A 207 9.08 3.41 11.99
CA LEU A 207 8.93 2.06 11.46
C LEU A 207 9.21 1.08 12.58
N SER A 208 8.31 0.14 12.85
CA SER A 208 8.55 -0.87 13.88
C SER A 208 8.41 -2.29 13.37
N THR A 209 9.36 -3.15 13.73
CA THR A 209 9.41 -4.58 13.34
C THR A 209 9.80 -5.43 14.53
N TYR A 210 9.16 -6.58 14.68
CA TYR A 210 9.32 -7.51 15.81
C TYR A 210 10.44 -8.54 15.51
N CYS A 211 11.34 -8.90 16.45
CA CYS A 211 12.07 -10.20 16.68
C CYS A 211 13.38 -10.06 17.50
N PHE A 212 13.83 -11.17 18.12
CA PHE A 212 14.89 -11.36 19.13
C PHE A 212 16.36 -11.36 18.64
N SER A 213 17.20 -10.79 19.52
CA SER A 213 18.62 -10.99 19.88
C SER A 213 19.81 -10.65 18.96
N CYS A 214 20.70 -9.84 19.56
CA CYS A 214 22.16 -9.69 19.47
C CYS A 214 22.82 -8.93 18.30
N ASP A 215 23.14 -7.67 18.63
CA ASP A 215 24.46 -7.03 18.63
C ASP A 215 25.21 -6.65 17.34
N GLN A 216 25.48 -5.33 17.32
CA GLN A 216 26.70 -4.62 16.90
C GLN A 216 26.86 -4.08 15.47
N LEU A 217 26.60 -2.76 15.41
CA LEU A 217 27.53 -1.66 15.08
C LEU A 217 27.93 -1.39 13.63
N CYS A 218 27.58 -0.16 13.23
CA CYS A 218 28.40 0.87 12.57
C CYS A 218 28.92 0.56 11.15
N SER A 219 29.06 1.50 10.22
CA SER A 219 28.80 2.94 10.06
C SER A 219 29.57 3.32 8.79
N MET A 220 29.23 4.46 8.16
CA MET A 220 30.15 5.29 7.34
C MET A 220 30.55 4.66 5.97
N GLN A 221 30.79 5.39 4.88
CA GLN A 221 31.00 6.82 4.63
C GLN A 221 31.17 7.04 3.11
N ARG A 222 30.97 8.31 2.71
CA ARG A 222 31.63 9.03 1.57
C ARG A 222 31.21 8.62 0.15
N GLY A 223 31.17 9.52 -0.83
CA GLY A 223 31.57 10.93 -0.95
C GLY A 223 30.75 11.58 -2.09
N ASP A 224 30.63 12.90 -2.12
CA ASP A 224 31.47 13.82 -2.93
C ASP A 224 31.24 13.60 -4.45
N GLU A 225 30.90 14.55 -5.33
CA GLU A 225 31.22 15.98 -5.42
C GLU A 225 30.38 16.63 -6.55
N VAL A 226 29.93 17.88 -6.35
CA VAL A 226 30.11 19.10 -7.20
C VAL A 226 29.75 19.02 -8.72
N ILE A 227 28.96 19.97 -9.25
CA ILE A 227 29.42 21.14 -10.05
C ILE A 227 28.44 22.32 -9.97
N LYS A 228 29.03 23.50 -9.74
CA LYS A 228 28.46 24.86 -9.69
C LYS A 228 28.28 25.49 -11.09
N ASN A 229 27.37 26.47 -11.19
CA ASN A 229 27.51 27.84 -11.76
C ASN A 229 26.15 28.35 -12.27
N SER A 230 25.74 29.62 -12.27
CA SER A 230 26.06 30.88 -11.56
C SER A 230 25.12 31.97 -12.15
N ASP A 231 24.19 32.49 -11.33
CA ASP A 231 23.64 33.87 -11.14
C ASP A 231 23.91 35.05 -12.17
N PRO A 232 23.29 36.26 -12.06
CA PRO A 232 21.87 36.71 -12.02
C PRO A 232 21.56 37.98 -12.90
N LEU A 233 20.29 38.48 -12.93
CA LEU A 233 19.84 39.90 -12.80
C LEU A 233 18.64 40.38 -13.70
N ARG A 234 17.55 40.75 -12.99
CA ARG A 234 16.84 42.07 -12.93
C ARG A 234 15.58 42.44 -13.76
N ARG A 235 14.70 43.13 -13.00
CA ARG A 235 13.54 44.04 -13.28
C ARG A 235 12.20 43.31 -13.47
N GLY A 236 11.12 43.55 -12.72
CA GLY A 236 10.71 44.66 -11.83
C GLY A 236 9.47 45.34 -12.44
N ILE A 237 8.35 45.42 -11.70
CA ILE A 237 7.37 46.54 -11.60
C ILE A 237 6.15 46.07 -10.78
N ASP A 238 5.83 46.89 -9.76
CA ASP A 238 4.70 46.88 -8.83
C ASP A 238 3.69 47.96 -9.27
N TRP A 239 2.38 47.70 -9.13
CA TRP A 239 1.36 48.75 -9.05
C TRP A 239 0.28 48.37 -8.03
N ARG A 240 0.18 49.22 -7.00
CA ARG A 240 -0.86 49.24 -5.97
C ARG A 240 -2.13 49.98 -6.43
N THR A 241 -3.23 49.55 -5.80
CA THR A 241 -4.47 50.26 -5.39
C THR A 241 -5.45 50.77 -6.45
N HIS A 242 -6.73 50.37 -6.32
CA HIS A 242 -7.83 51.25 -5.86
C HIS A 242 -9.12 50.45 -5.57
N SER A 243 -9.72 50.80 -4.43
CA SER A 243 -11.04 50.42 -3.92
C SER A 243 -12.17 51.18 -4.61
N HIS A 244 -13.34 50.57 -4.85
CA HIS A 244 -14.64 51.24 -4.80
C HIS A 244 -15.80 50.26 -4.50
N GLN A 245 -16.61 50.63 -3.51
CA GLN A 245 -17.91 50.05 -3.15
C GLN A 245 -19.01 50.65 -4.04
N SER A 246 -20.09 49.88 -4.31
CA SER A 246 -21.47 50.36 -4.15
C SER A 246 -22.49 49.22 -4.24
N ASN A 247 -23.47 49.29 -3.32
CA ASN A 247 -24.63 48.41 -3.12
C ASN A 247 -25.82 48.71 -4.06
N GLN A 248 -26.84 47.85 -3.95
CA GLN A 248 -28.28 47.96 -4.32
C GLN A 248 -28.65 47.39 -5.71
N THR A 249 -29.73 46.61 -5.94
CA THR A 249 -30.95 46.26 -5.17
C THR A 249 -31.70 45.08 -5.83
N LYS A 250 -32.41 44.28 -5.01
CA LYS A 250 -33.73 43.61 -5.20
C LYS A 250 -34.06 42.83 -6.50
N ALA A 251 -34.39 41.55 -6.33
CA ALA A 251 -35.74 41.01 -6.60
C ALA A 251 -35.96 39.68 -5.83
N LEU A 252 -36.90 39.75 -4.87
CA LEU A 252 -37.60 38.72 -4.07
C LEU A 252 -36.79 37.66 -3.30
#